data_AF-A0A2H1A623-F1
#
_entry.id   AF-A0A2H1A623-F1
#
_cell.length_a   1.000
_cell.length_b   1.000
_cell.length_c   1.000
_cell.angle_alpha   90.00
_cell.angle_beta   90.00
_cell.angle_gamma   90.00
#
_symmetry.space_group_name_H-M   'P 1'
#
loop_
_entity.id
_entity.type
_entity.pdbx_description
1 polymer ?
#
loop_
_entity_poly.entity_id
_entity_poly.type
_entity_poly.pdbx_seq_one_letter_code
_entity_poly.pdbx_strand_id
1 'polypeptide(L)'
;MLPRAPSEESLSTLISAAQSTSQRQANPFSGDESSIWSAESEETYSIGSIPLFGTRIAAYTRIRELPVLAGNLKSELACYLSTGAIKEGKSPILTVHSNKFHFLARNAPLLTICRNGAEFCKVYFKIIANNLTCYVLIFDQGEKLFLFNNAIKPCSDTVYKGTKIRIIGASGAASTYGNGHIKAFALSDRSPVLCDGLVPPEDGATIKDVKIKFLEESPLYHAVTKQRKSQVSQILASAEPLVNYPVASFLDHGKQKVDGVKLDGAIRIFEANVGDEDDISRDTLVITAMMLVLTEQEVRKMRGNNKPSYVRHPEHVS
;
A
#
# COMPACT_ATOMS: atom_id res chain seq x y z
N MET A 1 -11.09 -36.42 0.44
CA MET A 1 -10.00 -35.97 -0.43
C MET A 1 -10.63 -35.46 -1.71
N LEU A 2 -10.58 -34.15 -1.95
CA LEU A 2 -10.97 -33.52 -3.21
C LEU A 2 -9.67 -33.02 -3.88
N PRO A 3 -9.50 -33.23 -5.20
CA PRO A 3 -8.31 -32.78 -5.89
C PRO A 3 -8.28 -31.25 -5.94
N ARG A 4 -7.10 -30.70 -5.69
CA ARG A 4 -6.79 -29.27 -5.73
C ARG A 4 -6.75 -28.84 -7.19
N ALA A 5 -7.65 -27.97 -7.61
CA ALA A 5 -7.62 -27.40 -8.95
C ALA A 5 -6.33 -26.58 -9.15
N PRO A 6 -5.64 -26.71 -10.28
CA PRO A 6 -4.50 -25.86 -10.61
C PRO A 6 -4.97 -24.42 -10.82
N SER A 7 -4.08 -23.48 -10.48
CA SER A 7 -4.28 -22.03 -10.54
C SER A 7 -4.48 -21.53 -11.97
N GLU A 8 -5.74 -21.44 -12.41
CA GLU A 8 -6.15 -20.78 -13.65
C GLU A 8 -6.55 -19.31 -13.44
N GLU A 9 -6.05 -18.62 -12.41
CA GLU A 9 -6.57 -17.28 -12.03
C GLU A 9 -5.78 -16.07 -12.57
N SER A 10 -4.74 -16.24 -13.38
CA SER A 10 -3.77 -15.14 -13.60
C SER A 10 -4.02 -14.23 -14.82
N LEU A 11 -4.84 -14.63 -15.79
CA LEU A 11 -5.17 -13.80 -16.98
C LEU A 11 -6.66 -13.82 -17.34
N SER A 12 -7.29 -14.99 -17.29
CA SER A 12 -8.72 -15.21 -17.47
C SER A 12 -9.57 -14.36 -16.51
N THR A 13 -9.14 -14.18 -15.27
CA THR A 13 -9.83 -13.33 -14.26
C THR A 13 -9.76 -11.84 -14.61
N LEU A 14 -8.66 -11.38 -15.21
CA LEU A 14 -8.51 -10.00 -15.70
C LEU A 14 -9.44 -9.74 -16.90
N ILE A 15 -9.53 -10.71 -17.83
CA ILE A 15 -10.35 -10.63 -19.05
C ILE A 15 -11.85 -10.71 -18.71
N SER A 16 -12.25 -11.62 -17.82
CA SER A 16 -13.65 -11.82 -17.43
C SER A 16 -14.21 -10.59 -16.68
N ALA A 17 -13.38 -9.93 -15.88
CA ALA A 17 -13.77 -8.71 -15.16
C ALA A 17 -13.96 -7.51 -16.12
N ALA A 18 -13.13 -7.37 -17.16
CA ALA A 18 -13.27 -6.33 -18.18
C ALA A 18 -14.49 -6.56 -19.10
N GLN A 19 -14.81 -7.81 -19.43
CA GLN A 19 -15.98 -8.13 -20.28
C GLN A 19 -17.32 -7.94 -19.55
N SER A 20 -17.35 -8.12 -18.22
CA SER A 20 -18.57 -7.95 -17.40
C SER A 20 -19.08 -6.51 -17.34
N THR A 21 -18.25 -5.52 -17.70
CA THR A 21 -18.62 -4.10 -17.76
C THR A 21 -19.29 -3.73 -19.09
N SER A 22 -18.96 -4.44 -20.17
CA SER A 22 -19.50 -4.19 -21.52
C SER A 22 -20.85 -4.86 -21.79
N GLN A 23 -21.23 -5.90 -21.02
CA GLN A 23 -22.50 -6.62 -21.23
C GLN A 23 -23.73 -6.01 -20.52
N ARG A 24 -23.60 -4.89 -19.80
CA ARG A 24 -24.77 -4.20 -19.22
C ARG A 24 -25.56 -3.33 -20.21
N GLN A 25 -25.15 -3.27 -21.47
CA GLN A 25 -25.91 -2.64 -22.55
C GLN A 25 -25.91 -3.49 -23.83
N ALA A 26 -26.46 -4.70 -23.78
CA ALA A 26 -26.98 -5.33 -24.99
C ALA A 26 -27.92 -6.47 -24.64
N ASN A 27 -29.14 -6.43 -25.17
CA ASN A 27 -30.04 -7.57 -25.26
C ASN A 27 -30.82 -7.41 -26.57
N PRO A 28 -31.34 -8.48 -27.18
CA PRO A 28 -30.65 -9.67 -27.67
C PRO A 28 -30.87 -9.83 -29.20
N PHE A 29 -30.14 -10.77 -29.81
CA PHE A 29 -30.36 -11.44 -31.11
C PHE A 29 -29.27 -11.33 -32.19
N SER A 30 -29.11 -12.50 -32.82
CA SER A 30 -28.43 -12.89 -34.05
C SER A 30 -26.92 -13.10 -33.99
N GLY A 31 -26.56 -14.36 -34.25
CA GLY A 31 -25.23 -14.92 -34.17
C GLY A 31 -24.23 -14.33 -35.15
N ASP A 32 -22.98 -14.35 -34.72
CA ASP A 32 -21.86 -14.76 -35.55
C ASP A 32 -20.79 -15.32 -34.61
N GLU A 33 -20.57 -16.64 -34.65
CA GLU A 33 -19.57 -17.34 -33.83
C GLU A 33 -18.12 -17.12 -34.30
N SER A 34 -17.86 -16.09 -35.11
CA SER A 34 -16.51 -15.73 -35.58
C SER A 34 -15.87 -14.56 -34.82
N SER A 35 -16.59 -13.87 -33.93
CA SER A 35 -16.05 -12.72 -33.17
C SER A 35 -15.47 -13.07 -31.79
N ILE A 36 -15.55 -14.33 -31.37
CA ILE A 36 -15.05 -14.78 -30.05
C ILE A 36 -13.50 -14.80 -29.99
N TRP A 37 -12.82 -14.90 -31.14
CA TRP A 37 -11.36 -14.99 -31.22
C TRP A 37 -10.67 -13.69 -31.65
N SER A 38 -11.44 -12.62 -31.92
CA SER A 38 -10.90 -11.26 -32.15
C SER A 38 -10.81 -10.43 -30.87
N ALA A 39 -11.12 -11.03 -29.71
CA ALA A 39 -11.06 -10.41 -28.39
C ALA A 39 -9.64 -10.37 -27.77
N GLU A 40 -8.59 -10.69 -28.53
CA GLU A 40 -7.25 -10.14 -28.30
C GLU A 40 -7.18 -8.69 -28.82
N SER A 41 -8.14 -7.86 -28.40
CA SER A 41 -8.28 -6.49 -28.89
C SER A 41 -7.04 -5.65 -28.53
N GLU A 42 -6.66 -4.74 -29.43
CA GLU A 42 -5.53 -3.79 -29.27
C GLU A 42 -5.53 -3.06 -27.91
N GLU A 43 -6.69 -2.90 -27.29
CA GLU A 43 -6.87 -2.34 -25.94
C GLU A 43 -6.16 -3.16 -24.85
N THR A 44 -6.18 -4.50 -24.92
CA THR A 44 -5.53 -5.38 -23.93
C THR A 44 -4.00 -5.34 -24.09
N TYR A 45 -3.51 -5.29 -25.33
CA TYR A 45 -2.09 -5.08 -25.62
C TYR A 45 -1.61 -3.70 -25.14
N SER A 46 -2.45 -2.66 -25.27
CA SER A 46 -2.12 -1.32 -24.80
C SER A 46 -1.93 -1.25 -23.28
N ILE A 47 -2.82 -1.88 -22.49
CA ILE A 47 -2.72 -1.88 -21.02
C ILE A 47 -1.52 -2.68 -20.54
N GLY A 48 -1.26 -3.84 -21.16
CA GLY A 48 -0.11 -4.68 -20.81
C GLY A 48 1.25 -3.97 -20.97
N SER A 49 1.32 -2.96 -21.85
CA SER A 49 2.52 -2.17 -22.09
C SER A 49 2.76 -1.04 -21.08
N ILE A 50 1.74 -0.65 -20.31
CA ILE A 50 1.84 0.46 -19.36
C ILE A 50 2.78 0.07 -18.21
N PRO A 51 3.70 0.95 -17.79
CA PRO A 51 4.58 0.67 -16.67
C PRO A 51 3.84 0.76 -15.32
N LEU A 52 3.96 -0.30 -14.53
CA LEU A 52 3.69 -0.36 -13.10
C LEU A 52 5.04 -0.45 -12.38
N PHE A 53 5.36 0.52 -11.52
CA PHE A 53 6.66 0.61 -10.81
C PHE A 53 7.90 0.53 -11.73
N GLY A 54 7.77 1.01 -12.97
CA GLY A 54 8.82 0.96 -13.99
C GLY A 54 8.90 -0.33 -14.80
N THR A 55 8.07 -1.33 -14.50
CA THR A 55 7.97 -2.60 -15.24
C THR A 55 6.61 -2.71 -15.92
N ARG A 56 6.53 -3.25 -17.14
CA ARG A 56 5.26 -3.40 -17.85
C ARG A 56 4.27 -4.27 -17.06
N ILE A 57 2.99 -3.89 -17.03
CA ILE A 57 1.93 -4.66 -16.36
C ILE A 57 1.89 -6.12 -16.82
N ALA A 58 2.15 -6.39 -18.10
CA ALA A 58 2.19 -7.76 -18.64
C ALA A 58 3.23 -8.68 -17.97
N ALA A 59 4.26 -8.12 -17.32
CA ALA A 59 5.25 -8.91 -16.57
C ALA A 59 4.76 -9.32 -15.17
N TYR A 60 3.68 -8.73 -14.67
CA TYR A 60 3.07 -9.06 -13.40
C TYR A 60 2.14 -10.25 -13.56
N THR A 61 2.62 -11.43 -13.17
CA THR A 61 1.93 -12.71 -13.43
C THR A 61 1.63 -13.48 -12.15
N ARG A 62 1.98 -12.93 -10.98
CA ARG A 62 1.96 -13.63 -9.70
C ARG A 62 1.38 -12.76 -8.60
N ILE A 63 0.65 -13.40 -7.70
CA ILE A 63 0.32 -12.85 -6.38
C ILE A 63 1.17 -13.58 -5.35
N ARG A 64 2.08 -12.86 -4.69
CA ARG A 64 2.84 -13.38 -3.55
C ARG A 64 2.07 -13.12 -2.27
N GLU A 65 1.86 -14.16 -1.47
CA GLU A 65 1.28 -14.06 -0.14
C GLU A 65 2.38 -14.15 0.93
N LEU A 66 2.48 -13.11 1.75
CA LEU A 66 3.50 -12.94 2.79
C LEU A 66 2.82 -12.98 4.16
N PRO A 67 2.95 -14.07 4.93
CA PRO A 67 2.35 -14.18 6.26
C PRO A 67 2.87 -13.13 7.23
N VAL A 68 1.98 -12.60 8.07
CA VAL A 68 2.30 -11.61 9.12
C VAL A 68 1.91 -12.19 10.49
N LEU A 69 2.85 -12.12 11.42
CA LEU A 69 2.67 -12.45 12.83
C LEU A 69 2.87 -11.21 13.70
N ALA A 70 2.03 -11.06 14.71
CA ALA A 70 2.04 -9.92 15.60
C ALA A 70 2.48 -10.36 17.02
N GLY A 71 3.42 -9.63 17.62
CA GLY A 71 3.83 -9.83 19.02
C GLY A 71 4.87 -10.93 19.27
N ASN A 72 5.97 -10.93 18.52
CA ASN A 72 7.16 -11.69 18.93
C ASN A 72 7.94 -10.86 19.97
N LEU A 73 8.61 -11.50 20.95
CA LEU A 73 9.26 -10.84 22.11
C LEU A 73 10.13 -9.61 21.80
N LYS A 74 10.62 -9.46 20.57
CA LYS A 74 11.49 -8.36 20.12
C LYS A 74 10.88 -7.47 19.02
N SER A 75 9.72 -7.79 18.44
CA SER A 75 9.15 -7.06 17.30
C SER A 75 7.61 -7.04 17.34
N GLU A 76 7.01 -5.91 16.98
CA GLU A 76 5.55 -5.74 17.02
C GLU A 76 4.86 -6.51 15.89
N LEU A 77 5.45 -6.48 14.68
CA LEU A 77 5.07 -7.31 13.54
C LEU A 77 6.30 -7.99 12.93
N ALA A 78 6.10 -9.21 12.43
CA ALA A 78 7.08 -9.97 11.66
C ALA A 78 6.42 -10.52 10.40
N CYS A 79 7.00 -10.22 9.25
CA CYS A 79 6.54 -10.67 7.94
C CYS A 79 7.47 -11.79 7.46
N TYR A 80 6.90 -12.89 6.99
CA TYR A 80 7.62 -14.09 6.55
C TYR A 80 7.45 -14.31 5.05
N LEU A 81 8.40 -15.03 4.47
CA LEU A 81 8.36 -15.40 3.05
C LEU A 81 7.19 -16.33 2.73
N SER A 82 6.87 -17.27 3.62
CA SER A 82 5.79 -18.26 3.46
C SER A 82 5.39 -18.88 4.79
N THR A 83 4.28 -19.62 4.81
CA THR A 83 3.86 -20.41 5.98
C THR A 83 4.83 -21.57 6.26
N GLY A 84 5.46 -22.12 5.21
CA GLY A 84 6.53 -23.12 5.32
C GLY A 84 7.76 -22.58 6.05
N ALA A 85 8.19 -21.35 5.73
CA ALA A 85 9.31 -20.70 6.40
C ALA A 85 9.08 -20.56 7.91
N ILE A 86 7.85 -20.28 8.34
CA ILE A 86 7.50 -20.22 9.76
C ILE A 86 7.66 -21.59 10.42
N LYS A 87 7.16 -22.66 9.79
CA LYS A 87 7.25 -24.04 10.33
C LYS A 87 8.69 -24.53 10.44
N GLU A 88 9.54 -24.15 9.50
CA GLU A 88 10.97 -24.47 9.48
C GLU A 88 11.80 -23.61 10.44
N GLY A 89 11.19 -22.65 11.14
CA GLY A 89 11.89 -21.76 12.06
C GLY A 89 12.81 -20.76 11.37
N LYS A 90 12.58 -20.47 10.07
CA LYS A 90 13.33 -19.45 9.33
C LYS A 90 13.04 -18.05 9.88
N SER A 91 14.01 -17.15 9.70
CA SER A 91 13.85 -15.75 10.11
C SER A 91 12.83 -15.01 9.23
N PRO A 92 12.10 -14.02 9.79
CA PRO A 92 11.23 -13.16 9.02
C PRO A 92 12.03 -12.30 8.01
N ILE A 93 11.41 -12.00 6.86
CA ILE A 93 12.00 -11.15 5.82
C ILE A 93 12.03 -9.68 6.25
N LEU A 94 11.02 -9.23 7.00
CA LEU A 94 10.92 -7.89 7.55
C LEU A 94 10.34 -7.95 8.96
N THR A 95 10.88 -7.13 9.86
CA THR A 95 10.38 -6.96 11.22
C THR A 95 10.12 -5.51 11.52
N VAL A 96 9.03 -5.22 12.24
CA VAL A 96 8.63 -3.86 12.60
C VAL A 96 8.91 -3.63 14.08
N HIS A 97 9.65 -2.56 14.36
CA HIS A 97 10.06 -2.15 15.69
C HIS A 97 9.49 -0.78 16.01
N SER A 98 8.63 -0.74 17.01
CA SER A 98 7.94 0.48 17.42
C SER A 98 8.77 1.29 18.39
N ASN A 99 9.02 2.56 18.08
CA ASN A 99 9.65 3.45 19.04
C ASN A 99 8.60 4.05 19.97
N LYS A 100 8.43 3.40 21.13
CA LYS A 100 7.49 3.83 22.17
C LYS A 100 7.81 5.21 22.74
N PHE A 101 9.04 5.70 22.56
CA PHE A 101 9.51 7.00 23.06
C PHE A 101 9.74 8.02 21.96
N HIS A 102 9.18 7.81 20.76
CA HIS A 102 9.37 8.74 19.62
C HIS A 102 8.95 10.19 19.93
N PHE A 103 8.05 10.39 20.90
CA PHE A 103 7.60 11.71 21.34
C PHE A 103 8.58 12.43 22.28
N LEU A 104 9.54 11.72 22.90
CA LEU A 104 10.53 12.31 23.79
C LEU A 104 11.71 12.93 23.04
N ALA A 105 12.03 12.41 21.85
CA ALA A 105 13.18 12.84 21.07
C ALA A 105 12.72 13.40 19.72
N ARG A 106 12.96 14.70 19.52
CA ARG A 106 12.66 15.37 18.24
C ARG A 106 13.36 14.64 17.10
N ASN A 107 12.61 14.30 16.05
CA ASN A 107 13.09 13.55 14.88
C ASN A 107 13.44 12.08 15.15
N ALA A 108 12.97 11.50 16.25
CA ALA A 108 13.04 10.06 16.42
C ALA A 108 12.06 9.38 15.44
N PRO A 109 12.43 8.25 14.82
CA PRO A 109 11.51 7.49 14.00
C PRO A 109 10.36 6.96 14.86
N LEU A 110 9.16 6.93 14.28
CA LEU A 110 7.98 6.30 14.86
C LEU A 110 8.10 4.77 14.82
N LEU A 111 8.61 4.26 13.71
CA LEU A 111 8.86 2.84 13.45
C LEU A 111 10.21 2.68 12.78
N THR A 112 10.88 1.57 13.07
CA THR A 112 12.01 1.07 12.28
C THR A 112 11.63 -0.30 11.73
N ILE A 113 11.78 -0.47 10.43
CA ILE A 113 11.61 -1.76 9.74
C ILE A 113 13.01 -2.31 9.49
N CYS A 114 13.25 -3.54 9.91
CA CYS A 114 14.53 -4.22 9.76
C CYS A 114 14.42 -5.42 8.83
N ARG A 115 15.42 -5.62 7.96
CA ARG A 115 15.61 -6.79 7.10
C ARG A 115 16.84 -7.54 7.61
N ASN A 116 16.71 -8.82 7.95
CA ASN A 116 17.82 -9.64 8.43
C ASN A 116 18.61 -9.01 9.60
N GLY A 117 17.91 -8.28 10.48
CA GLY A 117 18.51 -7.58 11.63
C GLY A 117 19.14 -6.22 11.33
N ALA A 118 19.32 -5.85 10.06
CA ALA A 118 19.78 -4.53 9.66
C ALA A 118 18.61 -3.56 9.43
N GLU A 119 18.83 -2.27 9.64
CA GLU A 119 17.84 -1.24 9.34
C GLU A 119 17.57 -1.18 7.83
N PHE A 120 16.32 -1.38 7.45
CA PHE A 120 15.86 -1.32 6.07
C PHE A 120 15.10 -0.01 5.79
N CYS A 121 14.29 0.44 6.74
CA CYS A 121 13.50 1.66 6.61
C CYS A 121 13.21 2.29 7.96
N LYS A 122 13.42 3.61 8.06
CA LYS A 122 12.94 4.44 9.17
C LYS A 122 11.68 5.16 8.75
N VAL A 123 10.65 5.08 9.60
CA VAL A 123 9.35 5.69 9.34
C VAL A 123 9.13 6.82 10.33
N TYR A 124 8.85 8.01 9.80
CA TYR A 124 8.57 9.21 10.56
C TYR A 124 7.13 9.65 10.33
N PHE A 125 6.58 10.43 11.25
CA PHE A 125 5.22 10.95 11.16
C PHE A 125 5.23 12.47 11.18
N LYS A 126 4.50 13.08 10.24
CA LYS A 126 4.31 14.53 10.14
C LYS A 126 2.83 14.86 10.04
N ILE A 127 2.43 15.93 10.70
CA ILE A 127 1.10 16.54 10.55
C ILE A 127 1.25 17.70 9.59
N ILE A 128 0.43 17.72 8.53
CA ILE A 128 0.48 18.74 7.48
C ILE A 128 -0.63 19.75 7.71
N ALA A 129 -1.84 19.25 7.97
CA ALA A 129 -3.01 20.02 8.34
C ALA A 129 -3.93 19.15 9.22
N ASN A 130 -5.00 19.73 9.77
CA ASN A 130 -5.92 19.02 10.67
C ASN A 130 -6.40 17.66 10.15
N ASN A 131 -6.67 17.56 8.85
CA ASN A 131 -7.17 16.35 8.20
C ASN A 131 -6.15 15.69 7.25
N LEU A 132 -4.88 16.11 7.31
CA LEU A 132 -3.83 15.63 6.43
C LEU A 132 -2.56 15.34 7.23
N THR A 133 -2.15 14.08 7.24
CA THR A 133 -0.90 13.63 7.87
C THR A 133 -0.04 12.92 6.84
N CYS A 134 1.23 12.69 7.15
CA CYS A 134 2.16 12.02 6.26
C CYS A 134 3.06 11.08 7.06
N TYR A 135 3.18 9.83 6.59
CA TYR A 135 4.34 9.01 6.94
C TYR A 135 5.46 9.29 5.95
N VAL A 136 6.67 9.52 6.46
CA VAL A 136 7.88 9.66 5.64
C VAL A 136 8.71 8.41 5.87
N LEU A 137 8.82 7.56 4.87
CA LEU A 137 9.65 6.36 4.88
C LEU A 137 10.99 6.73 4.26
N ILE A 138 12.08 6.55 5.00
CA ILE A 138 13.45 6.73 4.52
C ILE A 138 14.10 5.36 4.54
N PHE A 139 14.46 4.83 3.37
CA PHE A 139 15.04 3.50 3.26
C PHE A 139 16.57 3.53 3.32
N ASP A 140 17.16 2.35 3.51
CA ASP A 140 18.61 2.10 3.59
C ASP A 140 19.43 2.64 2.39
N GLN A 141 18.83 2.67 1.20
CA GLN A 141 19.44 3.21 -0.02
C GLN A 141 19.21 4.72 -0.22
N GLY A 142 18.65 5.42 0.78
CA GLY A 142 18.43 6.86 0.75
C GLY A 142 17.15 7.32 0.01
N GLU A 143 16.48 6.40 -0.70
CA GLU A 143 15.16 6.61 -1.28
C GLU A 143 14.14 7.00 -0.20
N LYS A 144 13.22 7.90 -0.56
CA LYS A 144 12.21 8.44 0.35
C LYS A 144 10.84 8.29 -0.27
N LEU A 145 9.90 7.83 0.54
CA LEU A 145 8.50 7.68 0.15
C LEU A 145 7.60 8.44 1.11
N PHE A 146 6.64 9.16 0.56
CA PHE A 146 5.68 9.97 1.31
C PHE A 146 4.30 9.37 1.19
N LEU A 147 3.75 8.93 2.32
CA LEU A 147 2.42 8.34 2.39
C LEU A 147 1.48 9.32 3.10
N PHE A 148 0.71 10.07 2.31
CA PHE A 148 -0.22 11.08 2.80
C PHE A 148 -1.55 10.45 3.19
N ASN A 149 -2.03 10.70 4.40
CA ASN A 149 -3.29 10.15 4.90
C ASN A 149 -4.38 11.24 4.97
N ASN A 150 -5.50 11.00 4.30
CA ASN A 150 -6.72 11.80 4.36
C ASN A 150 -7.59 11.36 5.53
N ALA A 151 -7.86 12.25 6.49
CA ALA A 151 -8.73 11.95 7.62
C ALA A 151 -10.23 12.17 7.34
N ILE A 152 -10.59 12.98 6.33
CA ILE A 152 -11.99 13.29 5.99
C ILE A 152 -12.68 12.08 5.36
N LYS A 153 -12.01 11.48 4.37
CA LYS A 153 -12.41 10.22 3.75
C LYS A 153 -11.19 9.29 3.81
N PRO A 154 -11.13 8.38 4.80
CA PRO A 154 -9.96 7.56 5.08
C PRO A 154 -9.40 6.87 3.84
N CYS A 155 -8.27 7.37 3.38
CA CYS A 155 -7.42 6.77 2.37
C CYS A 155 -6.00 7.33 2.54
N SER A 156 -5.02 6.62 2.00
CA SER A 156 -3.64 7.07 1.94
C SER A 156 -3.16 7.11 0.50
N ASP A 157 -2.50 8.18 0.09
CA ASP A 157 -1.97 8.34 -1.26
C ASP A 157 -0.44 8.41 -1.23
N THR A 158 0.19 7.83 -2.23
CA THR A 158 1.62 7.95 -2.47
C THR A 158 1.94 7.85 -3.96
N VAL A 159 3.17 8.22 -4.33
CA VAL A 159 3.74 7.98 -5.66
C VAL A 159 5.05 7.23 -5.46
N TYR A 160 5.15 6.05 -6.09
CA TYR A 160 6.36 5.24 -6.06
C TYR A 160 6.77 4.89 -7.49
N LYS A 161 8.02 5.22 -7.87
CA LYS A 161 8.56 5.03 -9.23
C LYS A 161 7.60 5.52 -10.33
N GLY A 162 7.00 6.70 -10.13
CA GLY A 162 6.05 7.30 -11.07
C GLY A 162 4.62 6.74 -10.99
N THR A 163 4.38 5.61 -10.33
CA THR A 163 3.04 5.06 -10.16
C THR A 163 2.31 5.72 -9.00
N LYS A 164 1.13 6.29 -9.28
CA LYS A 164 0.18 6.77 -8.28
C LYS A 164 -0.49 5.59 -7.58
N ILE A 165 -0.46 5.58 -6.25
CA ILE A 165 -1.06 4.53 -5.44
C ILE A 165 -2.04 5.15 -4.47
N ARG A 166 -3.27 4.63 -4.42
CA ARG A 166 -4.25 4.92 -3.39
C ARG A 166 -4.56 3.70 -2.56
N ILE A 167 -4.44 3.85 -1.26
CA ILE A 167 -4.67 2.82 -0.27
C ILE A 167 -5.97 3.12 0.45
N ILE A 168 -6.88 2.16 0.42
CA ILE A 168 -8.20 2.21 1.04
C ILE A 168 -8.26 1.13 2.10
N GLY A 169 -9.02 1.38 3.16
CA GLY A 169 -9.23 0.43 4.24
C GLY A 169 -8.36 0.69 5.45
N ALA A 170 -7.20 1.34 5.32
CA ALA A 170 -6.50 1.89 6.48
C ALA A 170 -7.41 2.94 7.15
N SER A 171 -7.78 2.74 8.41
CA SER A 171 -8.64 3.69 9.09
C SER A 171 -7.86 5.00 9.32
N GLY A 172 -8.53 6.15 9.20
CA GLY A 172 -7.87 7.45 9.35
C GLY A 172 -7.15 7.56 10.70
N ALA A 173 -6.14 8.43 10.81
CA ALA A 173 -5.36 8.61 12.05
C ALA A 173 -6.24 8.97 13.28
N ALA A 174 -7.46 9.46 13.07
CA ALA A 174 -8.44 9.78 14.12
C ALA A 174 -9.33 8.59 14.56
N SER A 175 -9.39 7.49 13.78
CA SER A 175 -10.23 6.31 14.05
C SER A 175 -9.73 5.48 15.22
N THR A 176 -10.66 4.95 16.02
CA THR A 176 -10.40 4.03 17.14
C THR A 176 -10.62 2.57 16.79
N TYR A 177 -11.33 2.28 15.70
CA TYR A 177 -11.57 0.91 15.22
C TYR A 177 -10.62 0.60 14.07
N GLY A 178 -9.88 -0.51 14.20
CA GLY A 178 -9.02 -1.03 13.16
C GLY A 178 -9.84 -1.69 12.04
N ASN A 179 -9.32 -1.67 10.82
CA ASN A 179 -9.90 -2.42 9.71
C ASN A 179 -9.06 -3.66 9.40
N GLY A 180 -9.71 -4.82 9.33
CA GLY A 180 -9.07 -6.09 8.98
C GLY A 180 -8.73 -6.25 7.49
N HIS A 181 -8.99 -5.24 6.65
CA HIS A 181 -8.71 -5.32 5.22
C HIS A 181 -8.22 -3.98 4.66
N ILE A 182 -7.02 -3.99 4.10
CA ILE A 182 -6.37 -2.85 3.45
C ILE A 182 -6.09 -3.22 2.00
N LYS A 183 -6.38 -2.32 1.05
CA LYS A 183 -6.11 -2.51 -0.39
C LYS A 183 -5.42 -1.29 -0.97
N ALA A 184 -4.32 -1.52 -1.67
CA ALA A 184 -3.60 -0.52 -2.46
C ALA A 184 -3.93 -0.73 -3.94
N PHE A 185 -4.40 0.32 -4.61
CA PHE A 185 -4.68 0.33 -6.04
C PHE A 185 -3.70 1.26 -6.74
N ALA A 186 -3.13 0.80 -7.85
CA ALA A 186 -2.49 1.70 -8.81
C ALA A 186 -3.56 2.52 -9.51
N LEU A 187 -3.34 3.83 -9.66
CA LEU A 187 -4.26 4.75 -10.29
C LEU A 187 -3.73 5.20 -11.65
N SER A 188 -4.64 5.60 -12.53
CA SER A 188 -4.28 6.27 -13.78
C SER A 188 -3.57 7.61 -13.51
N ASP A 189 -2.73 8.07 -14.44
CA ASP A 189 -2.01 9.35 -14.28
C ASP A 189 -2.94 10.56 -14.14
N ARG A 190 -4.15 10.46 -14.70
CA ARG A 190 -5.20 11.49 -14.62
C ARG A 190 -5.87 11.55 -13.25
N SER A 191 -5.75 10.50 -12.45
CA SER A 191 -6.36 10.44 -11.13
C SER A 191 -5.61 11.35 -10.15
N PRO A 192 -6.31 12.29 -9.49
CA PRO A 192 -5.68 13.19 -8.54
C PRO A 192 -5.32 12.45 -7.25
N VAL A 193 -4.11 12.69 -6.75
CA VAL A 193 -3.61 12.17 -5.47
C VAL A 193 -3.09 13.30 -4.58
N LEU A 194 -2.98 13.06 -3.27
CA LEU A 194 -2.52 14.06 -2.31
C LEU A 194 -1.07 14.50 -2.50
N CYS A 195 -0.26 13.68 -3.17
CA CYS A 195 1.16 13.90 -3.42
C CYS A 195 1.46 14.49 -4.81
N ASP A 196 0.44 14.81 -5.61
CA ASP A 196 0.65 15.50 -6.89
C ASP A 196 1.35 16.85 -6.63
N GLY A 197 2.37 17.14 -7.43
CA GLY A 197 3.18 18.36 -7.31
C GLY A 197 4.16 18.39 -6.14
N LEU A 198 4.30 17.30 -5.37
CA LEU A 198 5.27 17.21 -4.28
C LEU A 198 6.70 17.42 -4.80
N VAL A 199 7.43 18.37 -4.21
CA VAL A 199 8.85 18.60 -4.48
C VAL A 199 9.65 17.54 -3.72
N PRO A 200 10.39 16.65 -4.40
CA PRO A 200 11.25 15.70 -3.71
C PRO A 200 12.33 16.44 -2.92
N PRO A 201 12.63 16.02 -1.68
CA PRO A 201 13.76 16.57 -0.94
C PRO A 201 15.09 16.19 -1.63
N GLU A 202 16.15 16.93 -1.33
CA GLU A 202 17.50 16.65 -1.83
C GLU A 202 17.97 15.23 -1.50
N ASP A 203 18.84 14.70 -2.37
CA ASP A 203 19.48 13.41 -2.17
C ASP A 203 20.31 13.44 -0.87
N GLY A 204 20.20 12.37 -0.06
CA GLY A 204 20.85 12.31 1.24
C GLY A 204 20.20 13.14 2.37
N ALA A 205 19.13 13.90 2.10
CA ALA A 205 18.42 14.67 3.12
C ALA A 205 17.97 13.77 4.30
N THR A 206 18.25 14.21 5.53
CA THR A 206 17.75 13.54 6.73
C THR A 206 16.32 14.01 7.03
N ILE A 207 15.64 13.35 7.97
CA ILE A 207 14.28 13.77 8.37
C ILE A 207 14.21 15.24 8.84
N LYS A 208 15.32 15.79 9.36
CA LYS A 208 15.42 17.19 9.80
C LYS A 208 15.31 18.16 8.63
N ASP A 209 15.78 17.74 7.46
CA ASP A 209 15.89 18.54 6.25
C ASP A 209 14.63 18.41 5.38
N VAL A 210 13.90 17.30 5.52
CA VAL A 210 12.67 17.04 4.79
C VAL A 210 11.60 18.09 5.15
N LYS A 211 11.36 19.05 4.25
CA LYS A 211 10.20 19.96 4.30
C LYS A 211 9.21 19.53 3.22
N ILE A 212 7.95 19.36 3.59
CA ILE A 212 6.90 18.99 2.63
C ILE A 212 6.51 20.27 1.89
N LYS A 213 6.84 20.31 0.60
CA LYS A 213 6.61 21.44 -0.30
C LYS A 213 5.98 20.93 -1.58
N PHE A 214 5.13 21.73 -2.17
CA PHE A 214 4.48 21.44 -3.44
C PHE A 214 4.83 22.55 -4.44
N LEU A 215 5.11 22.20 -5.70
CA LEU A 215 5.14 23.16 -6.80
C LEU A 215 3.72 23.68 -7.06
N GLU A 216 2.79 22.75 -7.16
CA GLU A 216 1.36 23.00 -7.32
C GLU A 216 0.59 22.01 -6.45
N GLU A 217 -0.31 22.51 -5.62
CA GLU A 217 -1.13 21.66 -4.76
C GLU A 217 -2.28 21.06 -5.56
N SER A 218 -2.52 19.76 -5.38
CA SER A 218 -3.58 19.08 -6.10
C SER A 218 -4.98 19.55 -5.67
N PRO A 219 -6.00 19.44 -6.55
CA PRO A 219 -7.38 19.73 -6.16
C PRO A 219 -7.83 18.94 -4.93
N LEU A 220 -7.35 17.69 -4.79
CA LEU A 220 -7.62 16.86 -3.63
C LEU A 220 -6.94 17.40 -2.37
N TYR A 221 -5.67 17.81 -2.46
CA TYR A 221 -4.93 18.42 -1.36
C TYR A 221 -5.69 19.65 -0.82
N HIS A 222 -6.06 20.58 -1.69
CA HIS A 222 -6.83 21.77 -1.31
C HIS A 222 -8.19 21.42 -0.68
N ALA A 223 -8.92 20.45 -1.24
CA ALA A 223 -10.21 20.04 -0.69
C ALA A 223 -10.08 19.45 0.72
N VAL A 224 -9.02 18.68 0.98
CA VAL A 224 -8.74 18.08 2.29
C VAL A 224 -8.32 19.14 3.31
N THR A 225 -7.39 20.02 2.96
CA THR A 225 -6.90 21.07 3.87
C THR A 225 -7.99 22.10 4.19
N LYS A 226 -8.85 22.44 3.23
CA LYS A 226 -10.01 23.33 3.42
C LYS A 226 -11.26 22.62 3.96
N GLN A 227 -11.17 21.34 4.33
CA GLN A 227 -12.24 20.56 4.95
C GLN A 227 -13.54 20.42 4.13
N ARG A 228 -13.43 20.43 2.80
CA ARG A 228 -14.56 20.37 1.87
C ARG A 228 -15.00 18.93 1.61
N LYS A 229 -15.74 18.34 2.56
CA LYS A 229 -16.11 16.91 2.55
C LYS A 229 -16.79 16.43 1.26
N SER A 230 -17.70 17.23 0.68
CA SER A 230 -18.39 16.90 -0.57
C SER A 230 -17.41 16.84 -1.74
N GLN A 231 -16.56 17.86 -1.87
CA GLN A 231 -15.54 17.94 -2.91
C GLN A 231 -14.52 16.80 -2.79
N VAL A 232 -14.06 16.49 -1.57
CA VAL A 232 -13.20 15.31 -1.32
C VAL A 232 -13.88 14.03 -1.81
N SER A 233 -15.15 13.81 -1.46
CA SER A 233 -15.88 12.60 -1.88
C SER A 233 -16.04 12.51 -3.39
N GLN A 234 -16.34 13.62 -4.06
CA GLN A 234 -16.46 13.68 -5.52
C GLN A 234 -15.13 13.35 -6.22
N ILE A 235 -14.04 13.99 -5.79
CA ILE A 235 -12.71 13.78 -6.37
C ILE A 235 -12.23 12.33 -6.17
N LEU A 236 -12.46 11.75 -4.99
CA LEU A 236 -12.08 10.36 -4.72
C LEU A 236 -12.92 9.37 -5.52
N ALA A 237 -14.21 9.66 -5.75
CA ALA A 237 -15.10 8.82 -6.53
C ALA A 237 -14.80 8.85 -8.03
N SER A 238 -14.22 9.94 -8.54
CA SER A 238 -13.80 10.06 -9.93
C SER A 238 -12.40 9.51 -10.22
N ALA A 239 -11.73 8.92 -9.23
CA ALA A 239 -10.41 8.34 -9.44
C ALA A 239 -10.52 7.01 -10.18
N GLU A 240 -9.76 6.88 -11.25
CA GLU A 240 -9.75 5.70 -12.12
C GLU A 240 -8.55 4.81 -11.74
N PRO A 241 -8.79 3.54 -11.38
CA PRO A 241 -7.70 2.60 -11.18
C PRO A 241 -7.01 2.31 -12.51
N LEU A 242 -5.68 2.14 -12.46
CA LEU A 242 -4.90 1.71 -13.63
C LEU A 242 -5.23 0.25 -13.99
N VAL A 243 -5.42 -0.57 -12.95
CA VAL A 243 -5.87 -1.95 -13.05
C VAL A 243 -6.95 -2.18 -12.00
N ASN A 244 -8.01 -2.90 -12.36
CA ASN A 244 -9.12 -3.24 -11.46
C ASN A 244 -8.76 -4.34 -10.44
N TYR A 245 -7.49 -4.39 -10.02
CA TYR A 245 -6.96 -5.33 -9.05
C TYR A 245 -5.99 -4.62 -8.10
N PRO A 246 -6.03 -4.88 -6.78
CA PRO A 246 -5.11 -4.25 -5.86
C PRO A 246 -3.67 -4.73 -6.11
N VAL A 247 -2.74 -3.79 -6.27
CA VAL A 247 -1.31 -4.09 -6.39
C VAL A 247 -0.72 -4.62 -5.09
N ALA A 248 -1.35 -4.28 -3.96
CA ALA A 248 -1.10 -4.94 -2.68
C ALA A 248 -2.36 -4.94 -1.81
N SER A 249 -2.48 -5.92 -0.92
CA SER A 249 -3.53 -5.94 0.10
C SER A 249 -3.02 -6.56 1.39
N PHE A 250 -3.70 -6.26 2.49
CA PHE A 250 -3.51 -6.93 3.77
C PHE A 250 -4.87 -7.46 4.23
N LEU A 251 -4.91 -8.73 4.62
CA LEU A 251 -6.07 -9.38 5.20
C LEU A 251 -5.74 -9.88 6.61
N ASP A 252 -6.53 -9.44 7.59
CA ASP A 252 -6.51 -9.95 8.95
C ASP A 252 -7.19 -11.32 9.00
N HIS A 253 -6.48 -12.31 9.51
CA HIS A 253 -6.96 -13.67 9.68
C HIS A 253 -7.49 -13.95 11.08
N GLY A 254 -7.46 -12.98 12.01
CA GLY A 254 -8.00 -13.13 13.36
C GLY A 254 -7.37 -14.29 14.15
N LYS A 255 -6.07 -14.58 13.91
CA LYS A 255 -5.35 -15.73 14.49
C LYS A 255 -5.87 -17.10 14.07
N GLN A 256 -6.55 -17.18 12.92
CA GLN A 256 -6.95 -18.45 12.33
C GLN A 256 -5.73 -19.29 11.93
N LYS A 257 -5.91 -20.62 11.92
CA LYS A 257 -4.89 -21.56 11.46
C LYS A 257 -4.93 -21.63 9.93
N VAL A 258 -3.87 -21.16 9.27
CA VAL A 258 -3.63 -21.32 7.85
C VAL A 258 -2.47 -22.29 7.69
N ASP A 259 -2.69 -23.39 6.95
CA ASP A 259 -1.73 -24.50 6.82
C ASP A 259 -1.19 -25.02 8.15
N GLY A 260 -1.97 -24.97 9.23
CA GLY A 260 -1.54 -25.39 10.57
C GLY A 260 -0.72 -24.38 11.37
N VAL A 261 -0.43 -23.19 10.81
CA VAL A 261 0.19 -22.06 11.51
C VAL A 261 -0.88 -21.05 11.88
N LYS A 262 -0.89 -20.56 13.13
CA LYS A 262 -1.77 -19.44 13.52
C LYS A 262 -1.18 -18.13 13.00
N LEU A 263 -1.89 -17.47 12.10
CA LEU A 263 -1.45 -16.20 11.50
C LEU A 263 -2.31 -15.04 11.97
N ASP A 264 -1.70 -13.89 12.26
CA ASP A 264 -2.46 -12.66 12.49
C ASP A 264 -3.03 -12.11 11.18
N GLY A 265 -2.27 -12.19 10.09
CA GLY A 265 -2.75 -11.80 8.77
C GLY A 265 -1.80 -12.18 7.65
N ALA A 266 -2.09 -11.73 6.44
CA ALA A 266 -1.21 -11.89 5.28
C ALA A 266 -1.22 -10.65 4.40
N ILE A 267 -0.04 -10.28 3.89
CA ILE A 267 0.10 -9.25 2.85
C ILE A 267 0.17 -9.97 1.51
N ARG A 268 -0.69 -9.59 0.57
CA ARG A 268 -0.65 -10.07 -0.81
C ARG A 268 -0.10 -8.99 -1.71
N ILE A 269 0.85 -9.32 -2.59
CA ILE A 269 1.48 -8.37 -3.52
C ILE A 269 1.40 -8.93 -4.92
N PHE A 270 0.92 -8.12 -5.85
CA PHE A 270 0.99 -8.41 -7.26
C PHE A 270 2.41 -8.08 -7.76
N GLU A 271 3.16 -9.10 -8.17
CA GLU A 271 4.58 -8.96 -8.50
C GLU A 271 4.93 -9.40 -9.91
N ALA A 272 5.94 -8.72 -10.48
CA ALA A 272 6.55 -9.11 -11.73
C ALA A 272 7.42 -10.34 -11.53
N ASN A 273 7.34 -11.30 -12.46
CA ASN A 273 8.16 -12.51 -12.39
C ASN A 273 9.58 -12.20 -12.88
N VAL A 274 10.54 -12.07 -11.94
CA VAL A 274 11.94 -11.69 -12.25
C VAL A 274 12.96 -12.68 -11.65
N GLY A 275 12.55 -13.78 -11.01
CA GLY A 275 13.51 -14.70 -10.39
C GLY A 275 12.88 -15.88 -9.65
N ASP A 276 13.72 -16.59 -8.88
CA ASP A 276 13.32 -17.75 -8.08
C ASP A 276 12.31 -17.37 -6.97
N GLU A 277 11.54 -18.34 -6.49
CA GLU A 277 10.51 -18.08 -5.48
C GLU A 277 11.06 -17.46 -4.18
N ASP A 278 12.31 -17.74 -3.85
CA ASP A 278 12.99 -17.25 -2.66
C ASP A 278 13.54 -15.82 -2.80
N ASP A 279 13.68 -15.31 -4.02
CA ASP A 279 14.13 -13.95 -4.26
C ASP A 279 12.97 -12.96 -4.19
N ILE A 280 13.13 -11.94 -3.34
CA ILE A 280 12.17 -10.84 -3.18
C ILE A 280 12.76 -9.58 -3.79
N SER A 281 12.06 -9.04 -4.79
CA SER A 281 12.44 -7.78 -5.43
C SER A 281 12.44 -6.60 -4.44
N ARG A 282 13.24 -5.56 -4.74
CA ARG A 282 13.25 -4.34 -3.93
C ARG A 282 11.88 -3.67 -3.89
N ASP A 283 11.14 -3.71 -5.01
CA ASP A 283 9.78 -3.16 -5.12
C ASP A 283 8.80 -3.89 -4.21
N THR A 284 8.85 -5.22 -4.19
CA THR A 284 8.06 -6.04 -3.27
C THR A 284 8.38 -5.66 -1.82
N LEU A 285 9.65 -5.44 -1.46
CA LEU A 285 10.02 -5.01 -0.11
C LEU A 285 9.54 -3.60 0.26
N VAL A 286 9.62 -2.63 -0.66
CA VAL A 286 9.10 -1.27 -0.45
C VAL A 286 7.61 -1.30 -0.22
N ILE A 287 6.87 -1.99 -1.09
CA ILE A 287 5.42 -2.12 -1.00
C ILE A 287 5.04 -2.86 0.28
N THR A 288 5.74 -3.94 0.64
CA THR A 288 5.54 -4.64 1.91
C THR A 288 5.76 -3.71 3.10
N ALA A 289 6.82 -2.90 3.09
CA ALA A 289 7.10 -1.93 4.15
C ALA A 289 5.99 -0.90 4.29
N MET A 290 5.46 -0.37 3.18
CA MET A 290 4.29 0.52 3.21
C MET A 290 3.07 -0.14 3.86
N MET A 291 2.76 -1.37 3.45
CA MET A 291 1.62 -2.13 3.98
C MET A 291 1.81 -2.42 5.47
N LEU A 292 3.02 -2.82 5.90
CA LEU A 292 3.36 -3.04 7.30
C LEU A 292 3.21 -1.78 8.16
N VAL A 293 3.56 -0.60 7.64
CA VAL A 293 3.33 0.67 8.34
C VAL A 293 1.85 0.84 8.63
N LEU A 294 0.98 0.64 7.64
CA LEU A 294 -0.46 0.81 7.81
C LEU A 294 -1.06 -0.28 8.71
N THR A 295 -0.68 -1.54 8.51
CA THR A 295 -1.11 -2.66 9.35
C THR A 295 -0.75 -2.44 10.82
N GLU A 296 0.47 -1.99 11.12
CA GLU A 296 0.90 -1.69 12.50
C GLU A 296 0.03 -0.60 13.14
N GLN A 297 -0.39 0.41 12.39
CA GLN A 297 -1.30 1.44 12.92
C GLN A 297 -2.68 0.87 13.25
N GLU A 298 -3.23 0.02 12.38
CA GLU A 298 -4.52 -0.63 12.64
C GLU A 298 -4.44 -1.58 13.84
N VAL A 299 -3.38 -2.38 13.93
CA VAL A 299 -3.13 -3.29 15.05
C VAL A 299 -2.98 -2.53 16.37
N ARG A 300 -2.28 -1.39 16.39
CA ARG A 300 -2.17 -0.54 17.58
C ARG A 300 -3.50 -0.01 18.07
N LYS A 301 -4.39 0.42 17.15
CA LYS A 301 -5.75 0.86 17.49
C LYS A 301 -6.54 -0.28 18.13
N MET A 302 -6.47 -1.48 17.56
CA MET A 302 -7.13 -2.67 18.09
C MET A 302 -6.59 -3.12 19.46
N ARG A 303 -5.30 -2.88 19.73
CA ARG A 303 -4.64 -3.17 21.02
C ARG A 303 -4.88 -2.10 22.10
N GLY A 304 -5.56 -1.00 21.78
CA GLY A 304 -5.78 0.10 22.72
C GLY A 304 -4.52 0.92 23.06
N ASN A 305 -3.44 0.75 22.30
CA ASN A 305 -2.23 1.56 22.49
C ASN A 305 -2.41 2.93 21.83
N ASN A 306 -2.15 3.98 22.61
CA ASN A 306 -2.42 5.39 22.28
C ASN A 306 -1.96 5.82 20.87
N LYS A 307 -2.76 6.73 20.29
CA LYS A 307 -2.49 7.43 19.02
C LYS A 307 -1.05 7.99 18.98
N PRO A 308 -0.40 8.07 17.81
CA PRO A 308 0.87 8.79 17.66
C PRO A 308 0.73 10.21 18.24
N SER A 309 1.65 10.62 19.13
CA SER A 309 1.59 11.91 19.80
C SER A 309 2.50 12.95 19.12
N TYR A 310 2.08 14.21 19.23
CA TYR A 310 2.55 15.37 18.46
C TYR A 310 4.05 15.68 18.63
N VAL A 311 4.70 16.10 17.54
CA VAL A 311 5.87 16.99 17.61
C VAL A 311 5.34 18.43 17.51
N ARG A 312 5.27 19.15 18.64
CA ARG A 312 4.85 20.57 18.63
C ARG A 312 5.86 21.43 17.86
N HIS A 313 5.36 22.38 17.07
CA HIS A 313 6.18 23.51 16.63
C HIS A 313 6.44 24.44 17.83
N PRO A 314 7.63 25.05 17.96
CA PRO A 314 7.83 26.08 18.97
C PRO A 314 6.92 27.27 18.62
N GLU A 315 6.07 27.66 19.57
CA GLU A 315 5.48 28.99 19.56
C GLU A 315 6.65 29.99 19.59
N HIS A 316 6.65 30.93 18.65
CA HIS A 316 7.55 32.07 18.72
C HIS A 316 7.21 32.81 20.01
N VAL A 317 8.12 32.76 20.98
CA VAL A 317 8.11 33.67 22.12
C VAL A 317 8.45 35.04 21.54
N SER A 318 7.43 35.88 21.39
CA SER A 318 7.56 37.33 21.22
C SER A 318 8.15 37.96 22.47
#